data_AF-A3MT62-F1
#
_entry.id   AF-A3MT62-F1
#
_cell.length_a   1.000
_cell.length_b   1.000
_cell.length_c   1.000
_cell.angle_alpha   90.00
_cell.angle_beta   90.00
_cell.angle_gamma   90.00
#
_symmetry.space_group_name_H-M   'P 1'
#
loop_
_entity.id
_entity.type
_entity.pdbx_description
1 polymer ?
#
loop_
_entity_poly.entity_id
_entity_poly.type
_entity_poly.pdbx_seq_one_letter_code
_entity_poly.pdbx_strand_id
1 'polypeptide(L)'
;MSSVKYEEVEIASIGYKIAHSLNLVLFTLLAITGVLLLFPGLFNWLAYAVGAPLAAAVGLPATSVGLELGRTSHRFLGMLWGLFLIVYGIYLVMFNRVRIFDALRKPISHQIREASALTKHYLLGKPLPEDVAKNLERHNVLVAYMTILLFIGVVLLSASGVLMVYRDVLGLSLNDFRLLLLMHDLGFYLSLIFVLLHLFASLHPSNRPLLVAMFGYGKVSLEWVQKHMPRFLSRVQRG
;
A
#
# COMPACT_ATOMS: atom_id res chain seq x y z
N MET A 1 4.27 33.18 29.55
CA MET A 1 3.80 31.94 28.90
C MET A 1 4.86 31.47 27.94
N SER A 2 5.71 30.52 28.35
CA SER A 2 6.71 29.91 27.48
C SER A 2 5.99 28.99 26.49
N SER A 3 5.90 29.40 25.23
CA SER A 3 5.48 28.52 24.16
C SER A 3 6.49 27.38 24.07
N VAL A 4 6.09 26.17 24.44
CA VAL A 4 6.89 24.97 24.20
C VAL A 4 7.16 24.91 22.69
N LYS A 5 8.40 25.20 22.30
CA LYS A 5 8.86 25.03 20.92
C LYS A 5 8.90 23.53 20.68
N TYR A 6 7.86 22.98 20.09
CA TYR A 6 7.92 21.63 19.56
C TYR A 6 8.96 21.61 18.44
N GLU A 7 10.16 21.11 18.70
CA GLU A 7 11.20 20.93 17.68
C GLU A 7 10.79 19.85 16.67
N GLU A 8 9.93 18.92 17.10
CA GLU A 8 9.44 17.80 16.31
C GLU A 8 7.92 17.62 16.43
N VAL A 9 7.31 17.09 15.37
CA VAL A 9 5.89 16.79 15.27
C VAL A 9 5.72 15.30 14.95
N GLU A 10 4.81 14.62 15.66
CA GLU A 10 4.46 13.24 15.33
C GLU A 10 3.66 13.17 14.01
N ILE A 11 4.20 12.47 13.03
CA ILE A 11 3.56 12.24 11.73
C ILE A 11 3.11 10.78 11.58
N ALA A 12 3.68 9.84 12.33
CA ALA A 12 3.34 8.43 12.26
C ALA A 12 3.32 7.80 13.66
N SER A 13 2.12 7.50 14.17
CA SER A 13 1.95 6.81 15.45
C SER A 13 2.49 5.38 15.41
N ILE A 14 2.77 4.80 16.57
CA ILE A 14 3.26 3.41 16.68
C ILE A 14 2.30 2.43 16.00
N GLY A 15 1.00 2.53 16.25
CA GLY A 15 -0.01 1.67 15.62
C GLY A 15 -0.04 1.80 14.10
N TYR A 16 0.13 3.02 13.58
CA TYR A 16 0.21 3.26 12.13
C TYR A 16 1.44 2.59 11.51
N LYS A 17 2.61 2.69 12.17
CA LYS A 17 3.85 2.06 11.70
C LYS A 17 3.76 0.53 11.74
N ILE A 18 3.20 -0.05 12.81
CA ILE A 18 3.00 -1.50 12.91
C ILE A 18 2.08 -1.98 11.80
N ALA A 19 0.94 -1.31 11.59
CA ALA A 19 0.01 -1.65 10.51
C ALA A 19 0.69 -1.56 9.13
N HIS A 20 1.46 -0.50 8.88
CA HIS A 20 2.21 -0.35 7.64
C HIS A 20 3.23 -1.48 7.43
N SER A 21 4.07 -1.77 8.42
CA SER A 21 5.09 -2.83 8.33
C SER A 21 4.48 -4.22 8.15
N LEU A 22 3.38 -4.51 8.84
CA LEU A 22 2.66 -5.78 8.69
C LEU A 22 2.09 -5.92 7.26
N ASN A 23 1.46 -4.86 6.75
CA ASN A 23 0.96 -4.84 5.37
C ASN A 23 2.10 -5.00 4.36
N LEU A 24 3.24 -4.33 4.57
CA LEU A 24 4.41 -4.47 3.69
C LEU A 24 4.89 -5.92 3.63
N VAL A 25 5.06 -6.57 4.77
CA VAL A 25 5.54 -7.97 4.82
C VAL A 25 4.51 -8.91 4.18
N LEU A 26 3.24 -8.83 4.59
CA LEU A 26 2.20 -9.72 4.08
C LEU A 26 1.97 -9.53 2.58
N PHE A 27 1.87 -8.28 2.11
CA PHE A 27 1.73 -7.98 0.69
C PHE A 27 2.94 -8.48 -0.12
N THR A 28 4.16 -8.34 0.41
CA THR A 28 5.38 -8.84 -0.28
C THR A 28 5.36 -10.37 -0.41
N LEU A 29 5.02 -11.08 0.67
CA LEU A 29 4.91 -12.55 0.62
C LEU A 29 3.79 -13.01 -0.32
N LEU A 30 2.64 -12.31 -0.32
CA LEU A 30 1.55 -12.55 -1.25
C LEU A 30 1.96 -12.28 -2.69
N ALA A 31 2.69 -11.20 -2.96
CA ALA A 31 3.19 -10.89 -4.30
C ALA A 31 4.18 -11.96 -4.78
N ILE A 32 5.11 -12.41 -3.93
CA ILE A 32 6.08 -13.46 -4.28
C ILE A 32 5.36 -14.78 -4.59
N THR A 33 4.44 -15.20 -3.71
CA THR A 33 3.68 -16.44 -3.92
C THR A 33 2.71 -16.33 -5.10
N GLY A 34 2.11 -15.16 -5.35
CA GLY A 34 1.24 -14.92 -6.49
C GLY A 34 2.00 -14.95 -7.82
N VAL A 35 3.16 -14.28 -7.89
CA VAL A 35 4.03 -14.26 -9.07
C VAL A 35 4.57 -15.66 -9.41
N LEU A 36 4.91 -16.46 -8.39
CA LEU A 36 5.28 -17.86 -8.56
C LEU A 36 4.19 -18.67 -9.28
N LEU A 37 2.92 -18.40 -8.96
CA LEU A 37 1.77 -19.10 -9.55
C LEU A 37 1.36 -18.53 -10.91
N LEU A 38 1.53 -17.21 -11.11
CA LEU A 38 1.18 -16.50 -12.33
C LEU A 38 2.19 -16.75 -13.45
N PHE A 39 3.48 -16.87 -13.11
CA PHE A 39 4.58 -17.08 -14.05
C PHE A 39 5.45 -18.29 -13.67
N PRO A 40 4.89 -19.51 -13.59
CA PRO A 40 5.59 -20.68 -13.09
C PRO A 40 6.84 -21.03 -13.91
N GLY A 41 6.83 -20.77 -15.22
CA GLY A 41 8.00 -20.97 -16.08
C GLY A 41 9.18 -20.05 -15.73
N LEU A 42 8.91 -18.79 -15.41
CA LEU A 42 9.94 -17.80 -15.05
C LEU A 42 10.46 -18.00 -13.61
N PHE A 43 9.58 -18.44 -12.70
CA PHE A 43 9.88 -18.61 -11.29
C PHE A 43 10.08 -20.07 -10.85
N ASN A 44 10.35 -20.97 -11.80
CA ASN A 44 10.58 -22.38 -11.50
C ASN A 44 11.76 -22.62 -10.53
N TRP A 45 12.79 -21.76 -10.59
CA TRP A 45 13.92 -21.82 -9.66
C TRP A 45 13.47 -21.56 -8.20
N LEU A 46 12.48 -20.69 -8.01
CA LEU A 46 11.92 -20.40 -6.69
C LEU A 46 11.03 -21.56 -6.21
N ALA A 47 10.21 -22.14 -7.10
CA ALA A 47 9.47 -23.37 -6.81
C ALA A 47 10.43 -24.48 -6.35
N TYR A 48 11.52 -24.69 -7.09
CA TYR A 48 12.54 -25.66 -6.73
C TYR A 48 13.14 -25.35 -5.35
N ALA A 49 13.58 -24.11 -5.11
CA ALA A 49 14.22 -23.74 -3.85
C ALA A 49 13.30 -23.95 -2.63
N VAL A 50 12.01 -23.64 -2.75
CA VAL A 50 11.02 -23.83 -1.68
C VAL A 50 10.68 -25.30 -1.46
N GLY A 51 10.56 -26.08 -2.55
CA GLY A 51 10.13 -27.49 -2.45
C GLY A 51 11.25 -28.49 -2.20
N ALA A 52 12.50 -28.20 -2.58
CA ALA A 52 13.64 -29.10 -2.43
C ALA A 52 13.84 -29.66 -1.01
N PRO A 53 13.66 -28.89 0.08
CA PRO A 53 13.80 -29.40 1.44
C PRO A 53 12.80 -30.51 1.80
N LEU A 54 11.65 -30.58 1.13
CA LEU A 54 10.57 -31.53 1.44
C LEU A 54 10.35 -32.58 0.34
N ALA A 55 10.94 -32.39 -0.84
CA ALA A 55 10.74 -33.23 -2.03
C ALA A 55 11.00 -34.72 -1.75
N ALA A 56 12.13 -35.04 -1.11
CA ALA A 56 12.50 -36.41 -0.79
C ALA A 56 11.54 -37.07 0.21
N ALA A 57 11.07 -36.32 1.20
CA ALA A 57 10.16 -36.84 2.22
C ALA A 57 8.75 -37.15 1.67
N VAL A 58 8.32 -36.41 0.64
CA VAL A 58 6.97 -36.56 0.03
C VAL A 58 7.01 -37.42 -1.24
N GLY A 59 8.19 -37.76 -1.76
CA GLY A 59 8.33 -38.60 -2.96
C GLY A 59 7.86 -37.92 -4.25
N LEU A 60 7.94 -36.58 -4.32
CA LEU A 60 7.47 -35.78 -5.45
C LEU A 60 8.58 -34.86 -6.00
N PRO A 61 8.51 -34.43 -7.27
CA PRO A 61 9.45 -33.46 -7.81
C PRO A 61 9.46 -32.16 -7.01
N ALA A 62 10.65 -31.63 -6.69
CA ALA A 62 10.81 -30.43 -5.87
C ALA A 62 10.00 -29.23 -6.38
N THR A 63 9.94 -29.02 -7.70
CA THR A 63 9.15 -27.95 -8.30
C THR A 63 7.65 -28.11 -8.07
N SER A 64 7.13 -29.34 -8.10
CA SER A 64 5.71 -29.63 -7.83
C SER A 64 5.37 -29.37 -6.37
N VAL A 65 6.23 -29.82 -5.45
CA VAL A 65 6.09 -29.55 -4.01
C VAL A 65 6.12 -28.05 -3.74
N GLY A 66 7.07 -27.32 -4.33
CA GLY A 66 7.18 -25.87 -4.17
C GLY A 66 5.97 -25.10 -4.68
N LEU A 67 5.40 -25.50 -5.82
CA LEU A 67 4.18 -24.87 -6.35
C LEU A 67 2.97 -25.11 -5.43
N GLU A 68 2.82 -26.29 -4.85
CA GLU A 68 1.74 -26.59 -3.91
C GLU A 68 1.91 -25.84 -2.59
N LEU A 69 3.14 -25.76 -2.07
CA LEU A 69 3.46 -24.94 -0.90
C LEU A 69 3.18 -23.46 -1.17
N GLY A 70 3.57 -22.95 -2.34
CA GLY A 70 3.28 -21.59 -2.77
C GLY A 70 1.79 -21.31 -2.82
N ARG A 71 1.00 -22.20 -3.43
CA ARG A 71 -0.47 -22.12 -3.51
C ARG A 71 -1.12 -22.13 -2.13
N THR A 72 -0.74 -23.07 -1.27
CA THR A 72 -1.29 -23.20 0.08
C THR A 72 -0.95 -21.98 0.93
N SER A 73 0.32 -21.53 0.88
CA SER A 73 0.78 -20.34 1.57
C SER A 73 0.06 -19.08 1.08
N HIS A 74 -0.11 -18.91 -0.23
CA HIS A 74 -0.80 -17.76 -0.81
C HIS A 74 -2.23 -17.63 -0.28
N ARG A 75 -2.99 -18.74 -0.27
CA ARG A 75 -4.36 -18.77 0.25
C ARG A 75 -4.41 -18.42 1.74
N PHE A 76 -3.54 -19.04 2.54
CA PHE A 76 -3.48 -18.80 3.98
C PHE A 76 -3.09 -17.35 4.31
N LEU A 77 -2.02 -16.84 3.70
CA LEU A 77 -1.56 -15.47 3.87
C LEU A 77 -2.62 -14.46 3.38
N GLY A 78 -3.37 -14.79 2.34
CA GLY A 78 -4.43 -13.94 1.79
C GLY A 78 -5.56 -13.74 2.80
N MET A 79 -6.00 -14.83 3.44
CA MET A 79 -7.00 -14.78 4.50
C MET A 79 -6.50 -14.00 5.73
N LEU A 80 -5.26 -14.26 6.14
CA LEU A 80 -4.63 -13.57 7.27
C LEU A 80 -4.51 -12.05 7.00
N TRP A 81 -4.06 -11.69 5.80
CA TRP A 81 -3.94 -10.29 5.38
C TRP A 81 -5.31 -9.60 5.30
N GLY A 82 -6.33 -10.28 4.75
CA GLY A 82 -7.70 -9.78 4.72
C GLY A 82 -8.26 -9.49 6.11
N LEU A 83 -8.02 -10.37 7.08
CA LEU A 83 -8.42 -10.15 8.48
C LEU A 83 -7.77 -8.88 9.06
N PHE A 84 -6.46 -8.71 8.87
CA PHE A 84 -5.75 -7.51 9.35
C PHE A 84 -6.24 -6.23 8.68
N LEU A 85 -6.52 -6.26 7.36
CA LEU A 85 -7.08 -5.14 6.63
C LEU A 85 -8.47 -4.75 7.15
N ILE A 86 -9.34 -5.72 7.43
CA ILE A 86 -10.68 -5.47 7.98
C ILE A 86 -10.57 -4.81 9.36
N VAL A 87 -9.78 -5.39 10.27
CA VAL A 87 -9.57 -4.84 11.63
C VAL A 87 -9.02 -3.41 11.56
N TYR A 88 -8.00 -3.19 10.73
CA TYR A 88 -7.41 -1.86 10.57
C TYR A 88 -8.37 -0.86 9.91
N GLY A 89 -9.14 -1.30 8.91
CA GLY A 89 -10.17 -0.50 8.25
C GLY A 89 -11.26 -0.04 9.22
N ILE A 90 -11.77 -0.97 10.05
CA ILE A 90 -12.74 -0.66 11.12
C ILE A 90 -12.17 0.38 12.07
N TYR A 91 -10.92 0.21 12.53
CA TYR A 91 -10.24 1.19 13.37
C TYR A 91 -10.17 2.57 12.70
N LEU A 92 -9.77 2.64 11.43
CA LEU A 92 -9.66 3.92 10.72
C LEU A 92 -11.01 4.64 10.59
N VAL A 93 -12.09 3.89 10.33
CA VAL A 93 -13.45 4.45 10.18
C VAL A 93 -14.03 4.86 11.53
N MET A 94 -14.02 3.98 12.53
CA MET A 94 -14.60 4.23 13.86
C MET A 94 -13.99 5.46 14.55
N PHE A 95 -12.68 5.69 14.36
CA PHE A 95 -11.98 6.82 14.98
C PHE A 95 -11.80 8.02 14.03
N ASN A 96 -12.51 8.05 12.90
CA ASN A 96 -12.46 9.11 11.89
C ASN A 96 -11.03 9.52 11.50
N ARG A 97 -10.17 8.51 11.30
CA ARG A 97 -8.74 8.66 10.97
C ARG A 97 -8.48 8.68 9.46
N VAL A 98 -9.50 8.44 8.63
CA VAL A 98 -9.41 8.47 7.15
C VAL A 98 -9.36 9.92 6.65
N ARG A 99 -8.19 10.56 6.77
CA ARG A 99 -7.97 11.95 6.32
C ARG A 99 -7.19 12.06 5.01
N ILE A 100 -6.86 10.95 4.37
CA ILE A 100 -6.17 10.92 3.08
C ILE A 100 -6.99 11.63 1.98
N PHE A 101 -8.32 11.52 2.04
CA PHE A 101 -9.21 12.10 1.04
C PHE A 101 -9.48 13.60 1.23
N ASP A 102 -8.94 14.23 2.28
CA ASP A 102 -9.07 15.69 2.47
C ASP A 102 -8.47 16.47 1.29
N ALA A 103 -7.43 15.94 0.65
CA ALA A 103 -6.82 16.53 -0.55
C ALA A 103 -7.79 16.63 -1.73
N LEU A 104 -8.79 15.73 -1.81
CA LEU A 104 -9.78 15.67 -2.89
C LEU A 104 -10.98 16.61 -2.66
N ARG A 105 -11.05 17.29 -1.51
CA ARG A 105 -12.10 18.31 -1.25
C ARG A 105 -11.89 19.59 -2.06
N LYS A 106 -10.71 19.76 -2.67
CA LYS A 106 -10.38 20.90 -3.54
C LYS A 106 -11.13 20.78 -4.88
N PRO A 107 -11.45 21.89 -5.57
CA PRO A 107 -12.00 21.83 -6.93
C PRO A 107 -11.10 21.03 -7.88
N ILE A 108 -11.68 20.32 -8.85
CA ILE A 108 -10.94 19.44 -9.78
C ILE A 108 -9.83 20.20 -10.52
N SER A 109 -10.08 21.44 -10.93
CA SER A 109 -9.06 22.29 -11.58
C SER A 109 -7.83 22.53 -10.68
N HIS A 110 -8.04 22.72 -9.38
CA HIS A 110 -6.96 22.87 -8.40
C HIS A 110 -6.24 21.54 -8.17
N GLN A 111 -6.97 20.42 -8.15
CA GLN A 111 -6.38 19.08 -8.06
C GLN A 111 -5.46 18.78 -9.24
N ILE A 112 -5.89 19.07 -10.47
CA ILE A 112 -5.08 18.87 -11.68
C ILE A 112 -3.82 19.76 -11.65
N ARG A 113 -3.97 21.02 -11.24
CA ARG A 113 -2.85 21.96 -11.09
C ARG A 113 -1.83 21.47 -10.06
N GLU A 114 -2.30 21.05 -8.88
CA GLU A 114 -1.47 20.48 -7.82
C GLU A 114 -0.76 19.20 -8.29
N ALA A 115 -1.48 18.29 -8.93
CA ALA A 115 -0.92 17.05 -9.49
C ALA A 115 0.20 17.36 -10.50
N SER A 116 -0.04 18.25 -11.47
CA SER A 116 0.99 18.64 -12.46
C SER A 116 2.20 19.31 -11.81
N ALA A 117 1.99 20.19 -10.84
CA ALA A 117 3.07 20.84 -10.11
C ALA A 117 3.93 19.83 -9.32
N LEU A 118 3.29 18.89 -8.62
CA LEU A 118 3.97 17.83 -7.88
C LEU A 118 4.73 16.88 -8.80
N THR A 119 4.13 16.48 -9.92
CA THR A 119 4.81 15.64 -10.92
C THR A 119 6.05 16.33 -11.48
N LYS A 120 5.96 17.62 -11.84
CA LYS A 120 7.11 18.42 -12.29
C LYS A 120 8.17 18.57 -11.20
N HIS A 121 7.75 18.72 -9.94
CA HIS A 121 8.67 18.79 -8.81
C HIS A 121 9.42 17.47 -8.64
N TYR A 122 8.72 16.33 -8.61
CA TYR A 122 9.33 15.03 -8.39
C TYR A 122 10.17 14.52 -9.57
N LEU A 123 9.76 14.81 -10.81
CA LEU A 123 10.48 14.31 -11.99
C LEU A 123 11.58 15.26 -12.47
N LEU A 124 11.39 16.57 -12.33
CA LEU A 124 12.26 17.58 -12.93
C LEU A 124 12.93 18.50 -11.88
N GLY A 125 12.69 18.28 -10.59
CA GLY A 125 13.24 19.11 -9.52
C GLY A 125 12.72 20.55 -9.50
N LYS A 126 11.64 20.86 -10.25
CA LYS A 126 11.11 22.23 -10.33
C LYS A 126 10.54 22.68 -8.97
N PRO A 127 10.74 23.94 -8.55
CA PRO A 127 10.14 24.44 -7.33
C PRO A 127 8.60 24.42 -7.45
N LEU A 128 7.92 24.16 -6.33
CA LEU A 128 6.47 24.22 -6.29
C LEU A 128 5.98 25.67 -6.37
N PRO A 129 4.95 25.97 -7.18
CA PRO A 129 4.30 27.27 -7.15
C PRO A 129 3.80 27.62 -5.74
N GLU A 130 3.91 28.89 -5.33
CA GLU A 130 3.56 29.32 -3.97
C GLU A 130 2.12 28.98 -3.58
N ASP A 131 1.19 29.12 -4.52
CA ASP A 131 -0.23 28.83 -4.31
C ASP A 131 -0.48 27.35 -3.99
N VAL A 132 0.32 26.44 -4.57
CA VAL A 132 0.27 25.02 -4.29
C VAL A 132 0.96 24.72 -2.95
N ALA A 133 2.17 25.25 -2.75
CA ALA A 133 2.97 25.01 -1.55
C ALA A 133 2.23 25.40 -0.26
N LYS A 134 1.56 26.56 -0.23
CA LYS A 134 0.79 27.05 0.94
C LYS A 134 -0.45 26.19 1.24
N ASN A 135 -0.92 25.40 0.29
CA ASN A 135 -2.14 24.60 0.38
C ASN A 135 -1.88 23.10 0.46
N LEU A 136 -0.64 22.67 0.68
CA LEU A 136 -0.30 21.26 0.87
C LEU A 136 -0.86 20.72 2.19
N GLU A 137 -1.54 19.58 2.06
CA GLU A 137 -2.06 18.77 3.17
C GLU A 137 -1.02 17.72 3.59
N ARG A 138 -1.28 17.01 4.69
CA ARG A 138 -0.44 15.87 5.11
C ARG A 138 -0.28 14.82 3.99
N HIS A 139 -1.35 14.58 3.25
CA HIS A 139 -1.36 13.74 2.05
C HIS A 139 -1.78 14.64 0.90
N ASN A 140 -0.97 14.69 -0.16
CA ASN A 140 -1.29 15.50 -1.34
C ASN A 140 -2.26 14.77 -2.28
N VAL A 141 -2.68 15.45 -3.35
CA VAL A 141 -3.64 14.88 -4.31
C VAL A 141 -3.16 13.58 -4.97
N LEU A 142 -1.85 13.46 -5.28
CA LEU A 142 -1.30 12.25 -5.90
C LEU A 142 -1.40 11.06 -4.94
N VAL A 143 -1.08 11.26 -3.65
CA VAL A 143 -1.21 10.23 -2.62
C VAL A 143 -2.68 9.79 -2.46
N ALA A 144 -3.63 10.73 -2.53
CA ALA A 144 -5.05 10.39 -2.45
C ALA A 144 -5.50 9.53 -3.64
N TYR A 145 -5.15 9.89 -4.87
CA TYR A 145 -5.45 9.07 -6.05
C TYR A 145 -4.76 7.70 -6.03
N MET A 146 -3.51 7.64 -5.56
CA MET A 146 -2.82 6.37 -5.34
C MET A 146 -3.53 5.51 -4.29
N THR A 147 -4.12 6.12 -3.26
CA THR A 147 -4.89 5.38 -2.26
C THR A 147 -6.19 4.81 -2.86
N ILE A 148 -6.85 5.53 -3.77
CA ILE A 148 -8.00 5.00 -4.53
C ILE A 148 -7.56 3.80 -5.38
N LEU A 149 -6.44 3.93 -6.10
CA LEU A 149 -5.87 2.84 -6.90
C LEU A 149 -5.59 1.60 -6.02
N LEU A 150 -4.94 1.79 -4.88
CA LEU A 150 -4.70 0.72 -3.91
C LEU A 150 -6.01 0.10 -3.42
N PHE A 151 -7.00 0.91 -3.06
CA PHE A 151 -8.29 0.43 -2.57
C PHE A 151 -8.99 -0.45 -3.61
N ILE A 152 -9.04 -0.01 -4.87
CA ILE A 152 -9.61 -0.81 -5.96
C ILE A 152 -8.83 -2.12 -6.13
N GLY A 153 -7.49 -2.05 -6.15
CA GLY A 153 -6.63 -3.24 -6.27
C GLY A 153 -6.86 -4.25 -5.15
N VAL A 154 -6.92 -3.79 -3.90
CA VAL A 154 -7.20 -4.60 -2.70
C VAL A 154 -8.59 -5.22 -2.77
N VAL A 155 -9.62 -4.46 -3.13
CA VAL A 155 -10.99 -4.99 -3.25
C VAL A 155 -11.05 -6.08 -4.31
N LEU A 156 -10.44 -5.87 -5.48
CA LEU A 156 -10.36 -6.88 -6.53
C LEU A 156 -9.65 -8.13 -6.04
N LEU A 157 -8.46 -8.01 -5.44
CA LEU A 157 -7.68 -9.13 -4.91
C LEU A 157 -8.43 -9.91 -3.82
N SER A 158 -8.95 -9.22 -2.82
CA SER A 158 -9.60 -9.86 -1.67
C SER A 158 -10.93 -10.50 -2.05
N ALA A 159 -11.80 -9.79 -2.78
CA ALA A 159 -13.09 -10.34 -3.16
C ALA A 159 -12.93 -11.52 -4.11
N SER A 160 -12.12 -11.39 -5.16
CA SER A 160 -11.92 -12.49 -6.10
C SER A 160 -11.16 -13.66 -5.48
N GLY A 161 -10.15 -13.39 -4.64
CA GLY A 161 -9.36 -14.41 -3.96
C GLY A 161 -10.20 -15.28 -3.04
N VAL A 162 -11.04 -14.67 -2.20
CA VAL A 162 -11.96 -15.39 -1.31
C VAL A 162 -12.96 -16.22 -2.13
N LEU A 163 -13.58 -15.63 -3.15
CA LEU A 163 -14.56 -16.34 -3.97
C LEU A 163 -13.93 -17.52 -4.75
N MET A 164 -12.70 -17.39 -5.24
CA MET A 164 -11.97 -18.50 -5.88
C MET A 164 -11.66 -19.64 -4.90
N VAL A 165 -11.29 -19.33 -3.66
CA VAL A 165 -11.00 -20.33 -2.63
C VAL A 165 -12.24 -21.13 -2.25
N TYR A 166 -13.40 -20.47 -2.13
CA TYR A 166 -14.66 -21.10 -1.73
C TYR A 166 -15.57 -21.46 -2.91
N ARG A 167 -15.04 -21.49 -4.14
CA ARG A 167 -15.85 -21.63 -5.36
C ARG A 167 -16.77 -22.86 -5.34
N ASP A 168 -16.28 -23.99 -4.81
CA ASP A 168 -17.00 -25.26 -4.84
C ASP A 168 -18.15 -25.25 -3.82
N VAL A 169 -17.94 -24.64 -2.65
CA VAL A 169 -18.96 -24.46 -1.61
C VAL A 169 -20.05 -23.48 -2.06
N LEU A 170 -19.65 -22.48 -2.84
CA LEU A 170 -20.55 -21.46 -3.38
C LEU A 170 -21.24 -21.88 -4.68
N GLY A 171 -20.93 -23.06 -5.23
CA GLY A 171 -21.52 -23.55 -6.48
C GLY A 171 -21.15 -22.70 -7.70
N LEU A 172 -19.98 -22.04 -7.70
CA LEU A 172 -19.55 -21.17 -8.79
C LEU A 172 -19.17 -21.99 -10.03
N SER A 173 -19.58 -21.51 -11.20
CA SER A 173 -19.25 -22.16 -12.46
C SER A 173 -17.79 -21.96 -12.86
N LEU A 174 -17.32 -22.71 -13.85
CA LEU A 174 -16.00 -22.50 -14.44
C LEU A 174 -15.85 -21.10 -15.05
N ASN A 175 -16.93 -20.53 -15.59
CA ASN A 175 -16.92 -19.17 -16.14
C ASN A 175 -16.76 -18.12 -15.04
N ASP A 176 -17.43 -18.31 -13.89
CA ASP A 176 -17.26 -17.45 -12.73
C ASP A 176 -15.81 -17.52 -12.23
N PHE A 177 -15.25 -18.72 -12.11
CA PHE A 177 -13.84 -18.89 -11.73
C PHE A 177 -12.88 -18.14 -12.66
N ARG A 178 -13.08 -18.21 -13.99
CA ARG A 178 -12.24 -17.50 -14.96
C ARG A 178 -12.36 -15.98 -14.84
N LEU A 179 -13.56 -15.46 -14.62
CA LEU A 179 -13.78 -14.04 -14.39
C LEU A 179 -13.10 -13.59 -13.08
N LEU A 180 -13.26 -14.36 -12.01
CA LEU A 180 -12.61 -14.07 -10.72
C LEU A 180 -11.09 -14.10 -10.84
N LEU A 181 -10.52 -15.06 -11.56
CA LEU A 181 -9.09 -15.11 -11.84
C LEU A 181 -8.61 -13.84 -12.57
N LEU A 182 -9.31 -13.43 -13.63
CA LEU A 182 -9.00 -12.18 -14.34
C LEU A 182 -9.07 -10.96 -13.41
N MET A 183 -10.11 -10.87 -12.57
CA MET A 183 -10.23 -9.78 -11.60
C MET A 183 -9.11 -9.81 -10.56
N HIS A 184 -8.69 -10.99 -10.12
CA HIS A 184 -7.56 -11.17 -9.21
C HIS A 184 -6.25 -10.68 -9.82
N ASP A 185 -5.96 -11.10 -11.05
CA ASP A 185 -4.74 -10.71 -11.77
C ASP A 185 -4.73 -9.20 -12.05
N LEU A 186 -5.87 -8.63 -12.44
CA LEU A 186 -6.00 -7.18 -12.61
C LEU A 186 -5.75 -6.44 -11.28
N GLY A 187 -6.33 -6.93 -10.18
CA GLY A 187 -6.08 -6.39 -8.84
C GLY A 187 -4.62 -6.45 -8.44
N PHE A 188 -3.92 -7.53 -8.79
CA PHE A 188 -2.48 -7.68 -8.59
C PHE A 188 -1.69 -6.62 -9.36
N TYR A 189 -1.95 -6.45 -10.66
CA TYR A 189 -1.24 -5.46 -11.48
C TYR A 189 -1.50 -4.01 -11.03
N LEU A 190 -2.75 -3.67 -10.67
CA LEU A 190 -3.07 -2.35 -10.11
C LEU A 190 -2.31 -2.09 -8.80
N SER A 191 -2.23 -3.10 -7.93
CA SER A 191 -1.47 -3.01 -6.68
C SER A 191 0.04 -2.90 -6.93
N LEU A 192 0.57 -3.56 -7.97
CA LEU A 192 1.97 -3.42 -8.36
C LEU A 192 2.28 -2.00 -8.86
N ILE A 193 1.41 -1.42 -9.69
CA ILE A 193 1.52 -0.01 -10.13
C ILE A 193 1.52 0.92 -8.90
N PHE A 194 0.59 0.70 -7.95
CA PHE A 194 0.58 1.44 -6.69
C PHE A 194 1.93 1.33 -5.96
N VAL A 195 2.47 0.13 -5.78
CA VAL A 195 3.75 -0.07 -5.06
C VAL A 195 4.88 0.67 -5.75
N LEU A 196 4.98 0.59 -7.08
CA LEU A 196 6.02 1.31 -7.84
C LEU A 196 5.91 2.83 -7.64
N LEU A 197 4.71 3.39 -7.76
CA LEU A 197 4.47 4.81 -7.52
C LEU A 197 4.73 5.20 -6.06
N HIS A 198 4.38 4.34 -5.11
CA HIS A 198 4.58 4.55 -3.68
C HIS A 198 6.06 4.54 -3.30
N LEU A 199 6.83 3.61 -3.84
CA LEU A 199 8.28 3.56 -3.66
C LEU A 199 8.95 4.78 -4.32
N PHE A 200 8.57 5.12 -5.55
CA PHE A 200 9.08 6.32 -6.21
C PHE A 200 8.83 7.58 -5.38
N ALA A 201 7.61 7.78 -4.88
CA ALA A 201 7.27 8.93 -4.06
C ALA A 201 7.98 8.91 -2.69
N SER A 202 8.00 7.77 -1.99
CA SER A 202 8.57 7.66 -0.64
C SER A 202 10.10 7.76 -0.61
N LEU A 203 10.78 7.28 -1.67
CA LEU A 203 12.24 7.36 -1.80
C LEU A 203 12.72 8.70 -2.36
N HIS A 204 11.82 9.57 -2.84
CA HIS A 204 12.21 10.90 -3.32
C HIS A 204 12.90 11.71 -2.21
N PRO A 205 14.02 12.43 -2.50
CA PRO A 205 14.79 13.14 -1.47
C PRO A 205 13.97 14.10 -0.60
N SER A 206 13.01 14.81 -1.19
CA SER A 206 12.10 15.71 -0.44
C SER A 206 11.30 15.00 0.65
N ASN A 207 11.05 13.69 0.51
CA ASN A 207 10.24 12.88 1.42
C ASN A 207 11.08 12.03 2.38
N ARG A 208 12.42 12.13 2.34
CA ARG A 208 13.32 11.36 3.23
C ARG A 208 12.95 11.49 4.72
N PRO A 209 12.56 12.67 5.26
CA PRO A 209 12.14 12.76 6.66
C PRO A 209 10.88 11.93 6.97
N LEU A 210 9.94 11.80 6.04
CA LEU A 210 8.77 10.94 6.21
C LEU A 210 9.14 9.45 6.19
N LEU A 211 10.08 9.06 5.32
CA LEU A 211 10.58 7.68 5.28
C LEU A 211 11.25 7.30 6.61
N VAL A 212 12.11 8.18 7.14
CA VAL A 212 12.73 8.00 8.45
C VAL A 212 11.68 7.97 9.57
N ALA A 213 10.66 8.83 9.52
CA ALA A 213 9.59 8.80 10.49
C ALA A 213 8.80 7.48 10.46
N MET A 214 8.52 6.95 9.26
CA MET A 214 7.77 5.70 9.08
C MET A 214 8.50 4.49 9.70
N PHE A 215 9.81 4.40 9.51
CA PHE A 215 10.61 3.25 9.98
C PHE A 215 11.38 3.52 11.29
N GLY A 216 11.32 4.73 11.82
CA GLY A 216 11.98 5.16 13.06
C GLY A 216 10.98 5.56 14.14
N TYR A 217 11.24 6.69 14.81
CA TYR A 217 10.49 7.13 16.00
C TYR A 217 9.15 7.83 15.69
N GLY A 218 8.76 8.00 14.42
CA GLY A 218 7.45 8.53 14.04
C GLY A 218 7.33 10.06 13.97
N LYS A 219 8.44 10.78 14.13
CA LYS A 219 8.48 12.24 14.23
C LYS A 219 9.29 12.89 13.11
N VAL A 220 8.97 14.14 12.79
CA VAL A 220 9.67 14.97 11.80
C VAL A 220 9.86 16.37 12.36
N SER A 221 10.92 17.08 11.96
CA SER A 221 11.17 18.46 12.42
C SER A 221 10.02 19.40 12.06
N LEU A 222 9.69 20.31 12.98
CA LEU A 222 8.63 21.29 12.78
C LEU A 222 8.88 22.16 11.54
N GLU A 223 10.13 22.56 11.31
CA GLU A 223 10.52 23.35 10.13
C GLU A 223 10.16 22.64 8.81
N TRP A 224 10.44 21.33 8.74
CA TRP A 224 10.12 20.55 7.54
C TRP A 224 8.61 20.46 7.34
N VAL A 225 7.84 20.28 8.43
CA VAL A 225 6.37 20.22 8.38
C VAL A 225 5.76 21.56 7.97
N GLN A 226 6.30 22.69 8.45
CA GLN A 226 5.87 24.03 8.02
C GLN A 226 6.04 24.23 6.51
N LYS A 227 7.14 23.71 5.96
CA LYS A 227 7.45 23.85 4.53
C LYS A 227 6.65 22.91 3.63
N HIS A 228 6.40 21.67 4.08
CA HIS A 228 5.84 20.62 3.21
C HIS A 228 4.39 20.24 3.55
N MET A 229 3.88 20.64 4.71
CA MET A 229 2.52 20.30 5.19
C MET A 229 1.84 21.46 5.98
N PRO A 230 1.84 22.70 5.46
CA PRO A 230 1.35 23.87 6.21
C PRO A 230 -0.12 23.75 6.65
N ARG A 231 -1.00 23.15 5.84
CA ARG A 231 -2.42 22.97 6.23
C ARG A 231 -2.65 21.87 7.25
N PHE A 232 -1.76 20.88 7.31
CA PHE A 232 -1.79 19.90 8.39
C PHE A 232 -1.42 20.57 9.71
N LEU A 233 -0.34 21.35 9.73
CA LEU A 233 0.14 22.02 10.94
C LEU A 233 -0.91 22.99 11.50
N SER A 234 -1.55 23.79 10.65
CA SER A 234 -2.59 24.73 11.08
C SER A 234 -3.80 24.06 11.73
N ARG A 235 -4.08 22.79 11.40
CA ARG A 235 -5.14 22.00 12.03
C ARG A 235 -4.70 21.41 13.36
N VAL A 236 -3.45 20.92 13.43
CA VAL A 236 -2.89 20.38 14.68
C VAL A 236 -2.72 21.46 15.75
N GLN A 237 -2.42 22.71 15.36
CA GLN A 237 -2.28 23.83 16.30
C GLN A 237 -3.61 24.43 16.80
N ARG A 238 -4.74 24.12 16.14
CA ARG A 238 -6.07 24.64 16.48
C ARG A 238 -6.92 23.70 17.32
N GLY A 239 -6.54 22.43 17.43
CA GLY A 239 -7.21 21.41 18.24
C GLY A 239 -6.39 21.09 19.46
#